data_AF-A0A442GHJ1-F1
#
_entry.id   AF-A0A442GHJ1-F1
#
_cell.length_a   1.000
_cell.length_b   1.000
_cell.length_c   1.000
_cell.angle_alpha   90.00
_cell.angle_beta   90.00
_cell.angle_gamma   90.00
#
_symmetry.space_group_name_H-M   'P 1'
#
loop_
_entity.id
_entity.type
_entity.pdbx_description
1 polymer ?
#
loop_
_entity_poly.entity_id
_entity_poly.type
_entity_poly.pdbx_seq_one_letter_code
_entity_poly.pdbx_strand_id
1 'polypeptide(L)'
;MALTPSLVKFVRGVWSTGTDNEKIDANARFLAVVTGLRHGHIKWEDGQPVDRRMVPVQDHPLPPARTDLGDLDETEWPIGKDGAPADPWQFTFELPLLDLENSAQRLYSTPSFGGRQAIGRLARTYALRKKKDPGKLPVVELACESYKHATYGVVQNPVLKIVDWLPDPDWSPPEPPPDASSDLNDEIPF
;
A
#
# COMPACT_ATOMS: atom_id res chain seq x y z
N MET A 1 -0.70 7.39 -22.76
CA MET A 1 -1.67 6.38 -22.27
C MET A 1 -1.05 5.78 -21.02
N ALA A 2 -1.56 6.10 -19.83
CA ALA A 2 -1.02 5.52 -18.59
C ALA A 2 -1.40 4.03 -18.56
N LEU A 3 -0.42 3.15 -18.49
CA LEU A 3 -0.67 1.72 -18.33
C LEU A 3 -1.23 1.49 -16.93
N THR A 4 -2.42 0.88 -16.84
CA THR A 4 -2.99 0.46 -15.56
C THR A 4 -2.05 -0.57 -14.92
N PRO A 5 -1.61 -0.38 -13.66
CA PRO A 5 -0.70 -1.32 -13.02
C PRO A 5 -1.39 -2.68 -12.81
N SER A 6 -0.64 -3.75 -13.02
CA SER A 6 -1.15 -5.11 -12.77
C SER A 6 -1.34 -5.32 -11.27
N LEU A 7 -2.53 -5.80 -10.89
CA LEU A 7 -2.88 -6.06 -9.50
C LEU A 7 -2.04 -7.22 -8.97
N VAL A 8 -1.57 -7.11 -7.73
CA VAL A 8 -0.90 -8.17 -6.97
C VAL A 8 -1.84 -8.59 -5.86
N LYS A 9 -2.03 -9.90 -5.71
CA LYS A 9 -2.91 -10.50 -4.71
C LYS A 9 -2.16 -11.57 -3.92
N PHE A 10 -2.62 -11.79 -2.70
CA PHE A 10 -2.21 -12.91 -1.87
C PHE A 10 -3.42 -13.75 -1.50
N VAL A 11 -3.42 -15.01 -1.90
CA VAL A 11 -4.52 -15.96 -1.62
C VAL A 11 -3.90 -17.28 -1.19
N ARG A 12 -4.22 -17.72 0.04
CA ARG A 12 -3.82 -19.03 0.57
C ARG A 12 -2.33 -19.35 0.33
N GLY A 13 -1.46 -18.44 0.77
CA GLY A 13 -0.01 -18.64 0.71
C GLY A 13 0.63 -18.36 -0.65
N VAL A 14 -0.16 -18.02 -1.67
CA VAL A 14 0.34 -17.77 -3.02
C VAL A 14 0.19 -16.29 -3.36
N TRP A 15 1.30 -15.70 -3.81
CA TRP A 15 1.33 -14.40 -4.44
C TRP A 15 1.12 -14.55 -5.95
N SER A 16 0.19 -13.78 -6.49
CA SER A 16 -0.10 -13.76 -7.93
C SER A 16 -0.31 -12.34 -8.44
N THR A 17 -0.24 -12.18 -9.76
CA THR A 17 -0.43 -10.90 -10.42
C THR A 17 -1.25 -11.00 -11.71
N GLY A 18 -1.85 -9.88 -12.12
CA GLY A 18 -2.62 -9.76 -13.35
C GLY A 18 -3.99 -10.43 -13.28
N THR A 19 -4.69 -10.43 -14.41
CA THR A 19 -5.99 -11.08 -14.58
C THR A 19 -5.88 -12.61 -14.59
N ASP A 20 -4.78 -13.13 -15.14
CA ASP A 20 -4.54 -14.57 -15.29
C ASP A 20 -3.98 -15.23 -14.03
N ASN A 21 -3.82 -14.47 -12.94
CA ASN A 21 -3.22 -14.92 -11.67
C ASN A 21 -1.85 -15.60 -11.86
N GLU A 22 -1.01 -14.98 -12.68
CA GLU A 22 0.38 -15.42 -12.86
C GLU A 22 1.08 -15.44 -11.51
N LYS A 23 1.73 -16.56 -11.17
CA LYS A 23 2.42 -16.71 -9.89
C LYS A 23 3.67 -15.84 -9.87
N ILE A 24 3.85 -15.09 -8.79
CA ILE A 24 5.08 -14.32 -8.57
C ILE A 24 6.15 -15.24 -7.97
N ASP A 25 7.38 -15.15 -8.48
CA ASP A 25 8.52 -15.90 -7.92
C ASP A 25 8.78 -15.49 -6.46
N ALA A 26 9.17 -16.45 -5.62
CA ALA A 26 9.41 -16.21 -4.19
C ALA A 26 10.57 -15.24 -3.94
N ASN A 27 11.51 -15.11 -4.88
CA ASN A 27 12.65 -14.21 -4.82
C ASN A 27 12.43 -12.90 -5.59
N ALA A 28 11.24 -12.69 -6.16
CA ALA A 28 10.93 -11.45 -6.86
C ALA A 28 11.03 -10.26 -5.90
N ARG A 29 11.73 -9.21 -6.34
CA ARG A 29 12.01 -8.02 -5.54
C ARG A 29 11.25 -6.83 -6.10
N PHE A 30 10.61 -6.10 -5.20
CA PHE A 30 9.84 -4.92 -5.53
C PHE A 30 10.33 -3.73 -4.73
N LEU A 31 10.49 -2.57 -5.35
CA LEU A 31 10.57 -1.32 -4.62
C LEU A 31 9.16 -0.96 -4.16
N ALA A 32 8.93 -0.95 -2.85
CA ALA A 32 7.65 -0.58 -2.30
C ALA A 32 7.56 0.94 -2.12
N VAL A 33 6.68 1.58 -2.89
CA VAL A 33 6.48 3.03 -2.90
C VAL A 33 5.56 3.40 -1.74
N VAL A 34 6.10 3.35 -0.52
CA VAL A 34 5.34 3.58 0.72
C VAL A 34 4.73 4.98 0.79
N THR A 35 5.36 5.97 0.15
CA THR A 35 4.82 7.34 -0.03
C THR A 35 3.53 7.36 -0.85
N GLY A 36 3.37 6.43 -1.80
CA GLY A 36 2.16 6.24 -2.59
C GLY A 36 1.11 5.34 -1.95
N LEU A 37 1.29 4.91 -0.70
CA LEU A 37 0.34 4.04 0.00
C LEU A 37 -1.00 4.75 0.19
N ARG A 38 -2.10 4.06 -0.14
CA ARG A 38 -3.47 4.55 0.01
C ARG A 38 -4.31 3.59 0.85
N HIS A 39 -5.32 4.13 1.51
CA HIS A 39 -6.35 3.36 2.21
C HIS A 39 -7.73 3.97 2.04
N GLY A 40 -8.78 3.17 2.19
CA GLY A 40 -10.15 3.63 2.04
C GLY A 40 -11.07 2.50 1.66
N HIS A 41 -12.16 2.81 0.94
CA HIS A 41 -13.19 1.84 0.61
C HIS A 41 -13.31 1.66 -0.90
N ILE A 42 -13.48 0.40 -1.33
CA ILE A 42 -13.77 0.05 -2.72
C ILE A 42 -15.14 -0.62 -2.74
N LYS A 43 -16.06 -0.10 -3.56
CA LYS A 43 -17.37 -0.72 -3.79
C LYS A 43 -17.23 -1.79 -4.85
N TRP A 44 -17.77 -2.98 -4.57
CA TRP A 44 -17.78 -4.12 -5.48
C TRP A 44 -19.21 -4.48 -5.88
N GLU A 45 -19.43 -4.62 -7.18
CA GLU A 45 -20.67 -5.13 -7.77
C GLU A 45 -20.29 -6.18 -8.82
N ASP A 46 -20.93 -7.35 -8.80
CA ASP A 46 -20.67 -8.47 -9.72
C ASP A 46 -19.17 -8.84 -9.86
N GLY A 47 -18.43 -8.75 -8.77
CA GLY A 47 -17.00 -9.09 -8.73
C GLY A 47 -16.07 -8.04 -9.37
N GLN A 48 -16.60 -6.86 -9.71
CA GLN A 48 -15.85 -5.74 -10.27
C GLN A 48 -15.87 -4.53 -9.33
N PRO A 49 -14.77 -3.76 -9.25
CA PRO A 49 -14.75 -2.52 -8.48
C PRO A 49 -15.48 -1.41 -9.27
N VAL A 50 -16.55 -0.85 -8.71
CA VAL A 50 -17.38 0.19 -9.35
C VAL A 50 -17.20 1.59 -8.77
N ASP A 51 -16.77 1.71 -7.51
CA ASP A 51 -16.40 2.99 -6.87
C ASP A 51 -15.16 2.78 -5.96
N ARG A 52 -14.35 3.83 -5.82
CA ARG A 52 -13.12 3.87 -5.01
C ARG A 52 -13.05 5.18 -4.25
N ARG A 53 -13.17 5.11 -2.92
CA ARG A 53 -13.00 6.24 -2.00
C ARG A 53 -11.72 6.06 -1.20
N MET A 54 -10.59 6.41 -1.83
CA MET A 54 -9.24 6.13 -1.33
C MET A 54 -8.47 7.43 -1.06
N VAL A 55 -7.91 7.56 0.14
CA VAL A 55 -7.04 8.68 0.55
C VAL A 55 -5.58 8.22 0.71
N PRO A 56 -4.58 9.09 0.48
CA PRO A 56 -3.20 8.76 0.80
C PRO A 56 -3.05 8.48 2.31
N VAL A 57 -2.16 7.57 2.70
CA VAL A 57 -1.85 7.34 4.13
C VAL A 57 -0.89 8.41 4.65
N GLN A 58 -0.13 9.05 3.75
CA GLN A 58 0.71 10.18 4.09
C GLN A 58 -0.14 11.30 4.74
N ASP A 59 0.40 11.91 5.80
CA ASP A 59 -0.26 12.95 6.60
C ASP A 59 -1.51 12.49 7.38
N HIS A 60 -1.70 11.16 7.47
CA HIS A 60 -2.70 10.51 8.31
C HIS A 60 -4.17 10.95 8.10
N PRO A 61 -4.66 11.23 6.87
CA PRO A 61 -6.07 11.50 6.68
C PRO A 61 -6.88 10.24 6.96
N LEU A 62 -8.02 10.43 7.64
CA LEU A 62 -9.01 9.39 7.80
C LEU A 62 -9.77 9.21 6.48
N PRO A 63 -9.95 7.97 5.99
CA PRO A 63 -10.85 7.72 4.87
C PRO A 63 -12.29 8.04 5.28
N PRO A 64 -13.21 8.26 4.32
CA PRO A 64 -14.62 8.49 4.61
C PRO A 64 -15.19 7.40 5.52
N ALA A 65 -16.05 7.78 6.47
CA ALA A 65 -16.69 6.81 7.33
C ALA A 65 -17.62 5.91 6.51
N ARG A 66 -17.81 4.65 6.92
CA ARG A 66 -18.66 3.71 6.19
C ARG A 66 -20.08 4.23 5.99
N THR A 67 -20.62 4.99 6.95
CA THR A 67 -21.96 5.60 6.89
C THR A 67 -22.09 6.65 5.78
N ASP A 68 -20.99 7.29 5.40
CA ASP A 68 -20.98 8.36 4.39
C ASP A 68 -20.95 7.81 2.96
N LEU A 69 -20.79 6.48 2.80
CA LEU A 69 -20.64 5.82 1.52
C LEU A 69 -21.97 5.40 0.88
N GLY A 70 -23.08 5.44 1.62
CA GLY A 70 -24.38 4.94 1.16
C GLY A 70 -24.49 3.42 1.26
N ASP A 71 -25.39 2.81 0.49
CA ASP A 71 -25.65 1.36 0.50
C ASP A 71 -25.83 0.82 1.93
N LEU A 72 -26.79 1.41 2.67
CA LEU A 72 -27.01 1.13 4.09
C LEU A 72 -28.14 0.12 4.33
N ASP A 73 -28.93 -0.19 3.32
CA ASP A 73 -29.96 -1.22 3.41
C ASP A 73 -29.34 -2.60 3.15
N GLU A 74 -29.14 -3.37 4.23
CA GLU A 74 -28.57 -4.71 4.17
C GLU A 74 -29.43 -5.69 3.34
N THR A 75 -30.72 -5.40 3.13
CA THR A 75 -31.60 -6.25 2.31
C THR A 75 -31.33 -6.11 0.81
N GLU A 76 -30.67 -5.02 0.41
CA GLU A 76 -30.23 -4.77 -0.97
C GLU A 76 -28.79 -5.24 -1.23
N TRP A 77 -28.08 -5.69 -0.19
CA TRP A 77 -26.70 -6.10 -0.32
C TRP A 77 -26.54 -7.42 -1.08
N PRO A 78 -25.44 -7.60 -1.83
CA PRO A 78 -25.15 -8.87 -2.47
C PRO A 78 -24.94 -9.97 -1.42
N ILE A 79 -25.31 -11.20 -1.76
CA ILE A 79 -25.10 -12.33 -0.87
C ILE A 79 -23.63 -12.76 -0.90
N GLY A 80 -23.02 -12.79 0.28
CA GLY A 80 -21.65 -13.22 0.52
C GLY A 80 -21.44 -14.72 0.36
N LYS A 81 -20.18 -15.15 0.48
CA LYS A 81 -19.78 -16.57 0.36
C LYS A 81 -20.29 -17.44 1.50
N ASP A 82 -20.67 -16.84 2.61
CA ASP A 82 -21.27 -17.46 3.79
C ASP A 82 -22.81 -17.50 3.72
N GLY A 83 -23.40 -16.97 2.64
CA GLY A 83 -24.86 -16.93 2.45
C GLY A 83 -25.55 -15.77 3.18
N ALA A 84 -24.80 -14.91 3.88
CA ALA A 84 -25.33 -13.72 4.51
C ALA A 84 -25.19 -12.50 3.58
N PRO A 85 -26.01 -11.44 3.75
CA PRO A 85 -25.77 -10.16 3.09
C PRO A 85 -24.35 -9.67 3.38
N ALA A 86 -23.64 -9.26 2.32
CA ALA A 86 -22.26 -8.81 2.41
C ALA A 86 -22.18 -7.34 1.99
N ASP A 87 -21.60 -6.53 2.87
CA ASP A 87 -21.37 -5.11 2.61
C ASP A 87 -20.62 -4.93 1.27
N PRO A 88 -21.20 -4.20 0.29
CA PRO A 88 -20.56 -4.00 -1.01
C PRO A 88 -19.28 -3.16 -0.90
N TRP A 89 -19.10 -2.41 0.19
CA TRP A 89 -17.91 -1.59 0.44
C TRP A 89 -16.87 -2.35 1.25
N GLN A 90 -15.67 -2.51 0.68
CA GLN A 90 -14.55 -3.16 1.35
C GLN A 90 -13.45 -2.17 1.70
N PHE A 91 -13.12 -2.09 3.00
CA PHE A 91 -11.96 -1.33 3.45
C PHE A 91 -10.68 -1.98 2.94
N THR A 92 -9.91 -1.24 2.14
CA THR A 92 -8.79 -1.77 1.35
C THR A 92 -7.56 -0.87 1.50
N PHE A 93 -6.39 -1.48 1.51
CA PHE A 93 -5.11 -0.79 1.32
C PHE A 93 -4.57 -1.06 -0.08
N GLU A 94 -3.97 -0.05 -0.69
CA GLU A 94 -3.32 -0.13 -1.99
C GLU A 94 -1.88 0.39 -1.87
N LEU A 95 -0.91 -0.52 -2.03
CA LEU A 95 0.51 -0.23 -2.00
C LEU A 95 1.07 -0.35 -3.42
N PRO A 96 1.53 0.76 -4.04
CA PRO A 96 2.24 0.69 -5.31
C PRO A 96 3.58 -0.01 -5.14
N LEU A 97 3.90 -0.88 -6.10
CA LEU A 97 5.12 -1.66 -6.17
C LEU A 97 5.76 -1.46 -7.54
N LEU A 98 7.06 -1.28 -7.59
CA LEU A 98 7.84 -1.31 -8.82
C LEU A 98 8.64 -2.62 -8.86
N ASP A 99 8.38 -3.45 -9.85
CA ASP A 99 9.12 -4.69 -10.09
C ASP A 99 10.56 -4.36 -10.50
N LEU A 100 11.55 -4.83 -9.75
CA LEU A 100 12.95 -4.50 -10.01
C LEU A 100 13.58 -5.31 -11.15
N GLU A 101 12.95 -6.40 -11.59
CA GLU A 101 13.46 -7.22 -12.69
C GLU A 101 13.12 -6.61 -14.05
N ASN A 102 11.87 -6.16 -14.20
CA ASN A 102 11.32 -5.70 -15.49
C ASN A 102 10.81 -4.25 -15.46
N SER A 103 10.97 -3.52 -14.34
CA SER A 103 10.50 -2.14 -14.16
C SER A 103 8.98 -1.96 -14.33
N ALA A 104 8.18 -3.03 -14.25
CA ALA A 104 6.74 -2.94 -14.35
C ALA A 104 6.11 -2.36 -13.08
N GLN A 105 5.12 -1.49 -13.26
CA GLN A 105 4.30 -1.00 -12.15
C GLN A 105 3.26 -2.06 -11.77
N ARG A 106 3.19 -2.33 -10.47
CA ARG A 106 2.29 -3.29 -9.85
C ARG A 106 1.54 -2.61 -8.69
N LEU A 107 0.38 -3.13 -8.33
CA LEU A 107 -0.41 -2.61 -7.21
C LEU A 107 -0.80 -3.74 -6.28
N TYR A 108 -0.25 -3.76 -5.06
CA TYR A 108 -0.73 -4.69 -4.03
C TYR A 108 -1.98 -4.11 -3.37
N SER A 109 -3.14 -4.71 -3.66
CA SER A 109 -4.44 -4.30 -3.11
C SER A 109 -4.97 -5.38 -2.19
N THR A 110 -5.30 -5.03 -0.94
CA THR A 110 -5.72 -6.02 0.06
C THR A 110 -6.76 -5.49 1.04
N PRO A 111 -7.94 -6.14 1.15
CA PRO A 111 -8.89 -5.91 2.23
C PRO A 111 -8.63 -6.83 3.45
N SER A 112 -7.76 -7.82 3.28
CA SER A 112 -7.52 -8.86 4.29
C SER A 112 -6.84 -8.31 5.54
N PHE A 113 -7.13 -8.90 6.69
CA PHE A 113 -6.44 -8.54 7.94
C PHE A 113 -4.92 -8.81 7.87
N GLY A 114 -4.52 -9.95 7.32
CA GLY A 114 -3.10 -10.29 7.15
C GLY A 114 -2.35 -9.30 6.26
N GLY A 115 -2.95 -8.90 5.13
CA GLY A 115 -2.39 -7.90 4.24
C GLY A 115 -2.26 -6.52 4.88
N ARG A 116 -3.29 -6.10 5.64
CA ARG A 116 -3.25 -4.88 6.45
C ARG A 116 -2.09 -4.88 7.45
N GLN A 117 -1.90 -5.98 8.16
CA GLN A 117 -0.80 -6.13 9.10
C GLN A 117 0.57 -6.08 8.41
N ALA A 118 0.71 -6.71 7.23
CA ALA A 118 1.95 -6.69 6.47
C ALA A 118 2.32 -5.27 6.03
N ILE A 119 1.36 -4.51 5.48
CA ILE A 119 1.54 -3.12 5.08
C ILE A 119 1.84 -2.24 6.30
N GLY A 120 1.13 -2.42 7.42
CA GLY A 120 1.37 -1.65 8.64
C GLY A 120 2.77 -1.84 9.22
N ARG A 121 3.29 -3.08 9.21
CA ARG A 121 4.68 -3.38 9.60
C ARG A 121 5.70 -2.70 8.69
N LEU A 122 5.48 -2.74 7.38
CA LEU A 122 6.32 -2.06 6.38
C LEU A 122 6.32 -0.55 6.60
N ALA A 123 5.14 0.07 6.69
CA ALA A 123 4.97 1.51 6.88
C ALA A 123 5.61 2.00 8.19
N ARG A 124 5.45 1.26 9.29
CA ARG A 124 6.11 1.59 10.57
C ARG A 124 7.63 1.55 10.45
N THR A 125 8.17 0.54 9.76
CA THR A 125 9.62 0.39 9.57
C THR A 125 10.18 1.51 8.69
N TYR A 126 9.46 1.84 7.61
CA TYR A 126 9.75 2.99 6.76
C TYR A 126 9.75 4.31 7.55
N ALA A 127 8.72 4.57 8.35
CA ALA A 127 8.62 5.80 9.14
C ALA A 127 9.77 5.97 10.14
N LEU A 128 10.27 4.87 10.73
CA LEU A 128 11.44 4.91 11.61
C LEU A 128 12.74 5.20 10.83
N ARG A 129 12.90 4.62 9.64
CA ARG A 129 14.11 4.82 8.83
C ARG A 129 14.15 6.18 8.15
N LYS A 130 13.03 6.68 7.62
CA LYS A 130 12.92 7.99 6.96
C LYS A 130 13.48 9.14 7.81
N LYS A 131 13.39 9.02 9.15
CA LYS A 131 13.95 10.00 10.10
C LYS A 131 15.49 10.02 10.13
N LYS A 132 16.15 8.90 9.81
CA LYS A 132 17.61 8.73 9.87
C LYS A 132 18.26 8.83 8.49
N ASP A 133 17.58 8.34 7.47
CA ASP A 133 18.07 8.13 6.11
C ASP A 133 16.92 8.47 5.14
N PRO A 134 16.61 9.77 4.97
CA PRO A 134 15.52 10.23 4.11
C PRO A 134 15.81 9.91 2.64
N GLY A 135 14.76 9.88 1.82
CA GLY A 135 14.90 9.66 0.38
C GLY A 135 15.18 8.22 -0.04
N LYS A 136 14.91 7.23 0.83
CA LYS A 136 15.01 5.82 0.46
C LYS A 136 13.69 5.09 0.65
N LEU A 137 13.38 4.20 -0.30
CA LEU A 137 12.25 3.30 -0.28
C LEU A 137 12.71 1.86 0.00
N PRO A 138 11.89 1.05 0.72
CA PRO A 138 12.23 -0.32 1.01
C PRO A 138 12.07 -1.22 -0.23
N VAL A 139 13.07 -2.07 -0.48
CA VAL A 139 12.97 -3.20 -1.39
C VAL A 139 12.42 -4.40 -0.62
N VAL A 140 11.35 -4.99 -1.11
CA VAL A 140 10.65 -6.10 -0.46
C VAL A 140 10.62 -7.36 -1.33
N GLU A 141 10.79 -8.51 -0.68
CA GLU A 141 10.43 -9.83 -1.21
C GLU A 141 9.03 -10.21 -0.71
N LEU A 142 8.20 -10.76 -1.60
CA LEU A 142 6.84 -11.19 -1.29
C LEU A 142 6.86 -12.60 -0.67
N ALA A 143 6.88 -12.66 0.66
CA ALA A 143 6.98 -13.91 1.42
C ALA A 143 5.63 -14.34 2.02
N CYS A 144 5.59 -15.56 2.56
CA CYS A 144 4.45 -16.11 3.28
C CYS A 144 4.92 -16.67 4.62
N GLU A 145 4.22 -16.34 5.70
CA GLU A 145 4.38 -16.99 7.00
C GLU A 145 3.15 -17.86 7.27
N SER A 146 3.35 -19.03 7.88
CA SER A 146 2.25 -19.92 8.25
C SER A 146 2.30 -20.32 9.71
N TYR A 147 1.16 -20.28 10.40
CA TYR A 147 1.02 -20.77 11.77
C TYR A 147 -0.24 -21.61 11.94
N LYS A 148 -0.26 -22.49 12.93
CA LYS A 148 -1.44 -23.29 13.27
C LYS A 148 -2.36 -22.48 14.19
N HIS A 149 -3.58 -22.24 13.76
CA HIS A 149 -4.65 -21.67 14.56
C HIS A 149 -5.63 -22.77 15.00
N ALA A 150 -6.02 -22.78 16.28
CA ALA A 150 -6.85 -23.84 16.84
C ALA A 150 -8.20 -24.02 16.12
N THR A 151 -8.84 -22.93 15.70
CA THR A 151 -10.16 -22.93 15.03
C THR A 151 -10.08 -22.99 13.50
N TYR A 152 -9.03 -22.43 12.91
CA TYR A 152 -8.98 -22.16 11.45
C TYR A 152 -7.96 -23.03 10.72
N GLY A 153 -7.28 -23.94 11.42
CA GLY A 153 -6.23 -24.77 10.82
C GLY A 153 -4.97 -23.96 10.52
N VAL A 154 -4.28 -24.27 9.41
CA VAL A 154 -3.06 -23.56 9.01
C VAL A 154 -3.44 -22.22 8.40
N VAL A 155 -3.12 -21.13 9.10
CA VAL A 155 -3.31 -19.76 8.61
C VAL A 155 -2.04 -19.33 7.90
N GLN A 156 -2.19 -18.78 6.70
CA GLN A 156 -1.10 -18.24 5.90
C GLN A 156 -1.26 -16.73 5.78
N ASN A 157 -0.22 -16.00 6.14
CA ASN A 157 -0.21 -14.54 6.13
C ASN A 157 0.81 -14.02 5.11
N PRO A 158 0.46 -12.95 4.38
CA PRO A 158 1.40 -12.27 3.51
C PRO A 158 2.48 -11.60 4.36
N VAL A 159 3.72 -11.61 3.88
CA VAL A 159 4.85 -10.92 4.49
C VAL A 159 5.55 -10.09 3.41
N LEU A 160 5.69 -8.79 3.67
CA LEU A 160 6.51 -7.88 2.87
C LEU A 160 7.89 -7.81 3.53
N LYS A 161 8.79 -8.73 3.17
CA LYS A 161 10.09 -8.87 3.81
C LYS A 161 11.05 -7.84 3.21
N ILE A 162 11.44 -6.84 4.00
CA ILE A 162 12.42 -5.85 3.56
C ILE A 162 13.79 -6.52 3.44
N VAL A 163 14.41 -6.43 2.27
CA VAL A 163 15.74 -7.00 1.98
C VAL A 163 16.78 -5.96 1.62
N ASP A 164 16.36 -4.79 1.14
CA ASP A 164 17.26 -3.69 0.78
C ASP A 164 16.53 -2.34 0.83
N TRP A 165 17.24 -1.24 0.55
CA TRP A 165 16.72 0.12 0.50
C TRP A 165 17.36 0.88 -0.65
N LEU A 166 16.55 1.35 -1.60
CA LEU A 166 17.01 2.10 -2.76
C LEU A 166 16.57 3.56 -2.68
N PRO A 167 17.27 4.49 -3.38
CA PRO A 167 16.81 5.86 -3.51
C PRO A 167 15.37 5.92 -4.04
N ASP A 168 14.58 6.81 -3.46
CA ASP A 168 13.27 7.16 -3.97
C ASP A 168 13.45 8.02 -5.23
N PRO A 169 13.00 7.57 -6.41
CA PRO A 169 13.19 8.30 -7.66
C PRO A 169 12.51 9.67 -7.66
N ASP A 170 11.48 9.87 -6.82
CA ASP A 170 10.70 11.10 -6.75
C ASP A 170 11.14 12.00 -5.57
N TRP A 171 12.19 11.62 -4.82
CA TRP A 171 12.65 12.40 -3.67
C TRP A 171 13.71 13.43 -4.05
N SER A 172 13.48 14.68 -3.65
CA SER A 172 14.47 15.74 -3.64
C SER A 172 14.79 16.14 -2.19
N PRO A 173 16.08 16.38 -1.85
CA PRO A 173 16.42 16.97 -0.57
C PRO A 173 15.78 18.36 -0.44
N PRO A 174 15.41 18.80 0.77
CA PRO A 174 14.95 20.16 0.99
C PRO A 174 16.06 21.15 0.63
N GLU A 175 15.69 22.29 0.06
CA GLU A 175 16.64 23.38 -0.18
C GLU A 175 17.29 23.80 1.15
N PRO A 176 18.62 24.03 1.16
CA PRO A 176 19.27 24.57 2.35
C PRO A 176 18.64 25.91 2.73
N PRO A 177 18.57 26.25 4.02
CA PRO A 177 18.08 27.56 4.44
C PRO A 177 18.90 28.66 3.76
N PRO A 178 18.29 29.81 3.42
CA PRO A 178 19.02 30.93 2.84
C PRO A 178 20.20 31.31 3.73
N ASP A 179 21.35 31.52 3.10
CA ASP A 179 22.61 31.85 3.78
C ASP A 179 22.47 33.22 4.44
N ALA A 180 22.33 33.24 5.77
CA ALA A 180 22.14 34.46 6.57
C ALA A 180 23.37 35.38 6.58
N SER A 181 24.42 35.05 5.80
CA SER A 181 25.65 35.83 5.70
C SER A 181 25.58 36.99 4.70
N SER A 182 24.53 37.09 3.88
CA SER A 182 24.44 38.13 2.84
C SER A 182 23.82 39.47 3.27
N ASP A 183 23.18 39.55 4.44
CA ASP A 183 22.44 40.74 4.92
C ASP A 183 23.22 41.63 5.93
N LEU A 184 24.53 41.42 6.12
CA LEU A 184 25.34 42.24 7.06
C LEU A 184 26.24 43.29 6.38
N ASN A 185 26.09 43.52 5.09
CA ASN A 185 26.82 44.55 4.34
C ASN A 185 26.02 45.87 4.20
N ASP A 186 25.31 46.28 5.24
CA ASP A 186 24.86 47.67 5.32
C ASP A 186 26.09 48.55 5.59
N GLU A 187 26.59 49.18 4.53
CA GLU A 187 27.58 50.24 4.58
C GLU A 187 27.14 51.29 5.60
N ILE A 188 27.95 51.49 6.65
CA ILE A 188 27.77 52.59 7.59
C ILE A 188 28.18 53.88 6.85
N PRO A 189 27.26 54.81 6.56
CA PRO A 189 27.66 56.08 5.95
C PRO A 189 28.41 56.91 7.00
N PHE A 190 29.61 57.37 6.62
CA PHE A 190 30.47 58.27 7.40
C PHE A 190 29.89 59.68 7.52
#